data_AF-A0A818J424-F1
#
_entry.id   AF-A0A818J424-F1
#
_cell.length_a   1.000
_cell.length_b   1.000
_cell.length_c   1.000
_cell.angle_alpha   90.00
_cell.angle_beta   90.00
_cell.angle_gamma   90.00
#
_symmetry.space_group_name_H-M   'P 1'
#
loop_
_entity.id
_entity.type
_entity.pdbx_description
1 polymer ?
#
loop_
_entity_poly.entity_id
_entity_poly.type
_entity_poly.pdbx_seq_one_letter_code
_entity_poly.pdbx_strand_id
1 'polypeptide(L)'
;MSNYSSNLYSNEINVNNENFQLIWLDNSHCSTQFQSQLIELNSTAQFCTDINQCITLIKSFKDEQIILIVSMTLAQTILSQIHSYPLLISVFIFCSNINEQQKIELMNEYKKIIQIYSDYDLLIKSIQEIINILEQQVLSFYLFNQDKDYTNDLSKSSASFLWYQLLIDILKQIPINEQINNQIFETCNNLYKNNINQFKKDYIKEKSIELFNEKYFIRKLLNQALRTKNIQLIYLFQSFIIDLYDQIQLEKQTYQNKEILKLYYGQKLLNIQLDELKKHIGYYMSPNGFRSASFNKNKSIELAKSEILSDEYQLEYFYDHLINIFHPYLIVY
;
A
#
# COMPACT_ATOMS: atom_id res chain seq x y z
N MET A 1 41.16 2.81 20.20
CA MET A 1 39.72 2.63 20.45
C MET A 1 39.03 3.88 19.92
N SER A 2 38.69 3.87 18.63
CA SER A 2 38.37 5.06 17.86
C SER A 2 37.06 4.87 17.11
N ASN A 3 36.10 5.76 17.42
CA ASN A 3 35.04 6.31 16.57
C ASN A 3 34.55 5.44 15.41
N TYR A 4 33.49 4.66 15.65
CA TYR A 4 32.60 4.06 14.64
C TYR A 4 31.17 4.62 14.77
N SER A 5 31.01 5.92 15.07
CA SER A 5 29.69 6.55 15.24
C SER A 5 29.42 7.73 14.31
N SER A 6 30.18 7.87 13.22
CA SER A 6 29.99 8.96 12.27
C SER A 6 30.17 8.43 10.84
N ASN A 7 29.06 8.04 10.20
CA ASN A 7 28.83 8.11 8.73
C ASN A 7 27.60 7.31 8.23
N LEU A 8 26.53 7.14 9.03
CA LEU A 8 25.24 6.64 8.51
C LEU A 8 24.21 7.74 8.21
N TYR A 9 24.54 9.00 8.49
CA TYR A 9 23.65 10.14 8.30
C TYR A 9 24.21 11.10 7.25
N SER A 10 24.05 10.74 5.98
CA SER A 10 24.04 11.70 4.87
C SER A 10 23.62 10.96 3.61
N ASN A 11 22.32 11.05 3.35
CA ASN A 11 21.65 11.18 2.05
C ASN A 11 20.17 11.00 2.39
N GLU A 12 19.34 11.90 1.88
CA GLU A 12 17.88 11.91 2.04
C GLU A 12 17.35 10.47 2.13
N ILE A 13 16.65 10.11 3.22
CA ILE A 13 15.99 8.81 3.32
C ILE A 13 15.10 8.74 2.09
N ASN A 14 15.43 7.87 1.14
CA ASN A 14 14.67 7.75 -0.08
C ASN A 14 13.41 6.95 0.26
N VAL A 15 12.42 7.65 0.82
CA VAL A 15 11.15 7.06 1.30
C VAL A 15 10.26 6.64 0.14
N ASN A 16 10.52 7.14 -1.07
CA ASN A 16 9.68 6.94 -2.24
C ASN A 16 10.11 5.73 -3.07
N ASN A 17 9.70 4.57 -2.57
CA ASN A 17 9.48 3.36 -3.38
C ASN A 17 7.97 3.11 -3.45
N GLU A 18 7.21 4.09 -3.96
CA GLU A 18 5.78 3.90 -4.19
C GLU A 18 5.60 3.10 -5.49
N ASN A 19 4.76 2.06 -5.44
CA ASN A 19 4.53 1.20 -6.60
C ASN A 19 3.52 1.81 -7.59
N PHE A 20 3.09 3.05 -7.31
CA PHE A 20 2.15 3.78 -8.13
C PHE A 20 2.50 5.28 -8.16
N GLN A 21 2.09 5.94 -9.23
CA GLN A 21 2.25 7.35 -9.48
C GLN A 21 0.87 8.00 -9.58
N LEU A 22 0.71 9.12 -8.87
CA LEU A 22 -0.49 9.94 -8.90
C LEU A 22 -0.23 11.16 -9.80
N ILE A 23 -0.97 11.28 -10.89
CA ILE A 23 -0.79 12.36 -11.86
C ILE A 23 -2.08 13.17 -11.94
N TRP A 24 -1.97 14.49 -11.77
CA TRP A 24 -3.04 15.44 -12.05
C TRP A 24 -2.77 16.14 -13.39
N LEU A 25 -3.76 16.15 -14.28
CA LEU A 25 -3.72 16.87 -15.54
C LEU A 25 -4.90 17.83 -15.65
N ASP A 26 -4.61 19.12 -15.64
CA ASP A 26 -5.58 20.15 -15.96
C ASP A 26 -4.91 21.37 -16.60
N ASN A 27 -5.63 22.05 -17.50
CA ASN A 27 -5.18 23.31 -18.09
C ASN A 27 -5.13 24.43 -17.05
N SER A 28 -5.95 24.33 -15.99
CA SER A 28 -5.98 25.30 -14.91
C SER A 28 -5.06 24.88 -13.76
N HIS A 29 -4.53 25.86 -13.04
CA HIS A 29 -3.77 25.57 -11.82
C HIS A 29 -4.73 25.00 -10.77
N CYS A 30 -4.43 23.79 -10.34
CA CYS A 30 -5.07 23.15 -9.20
C CYS A 30 -4.99 24.06 -7.96
N SER A 31 -6.07 24.12 -7.17
CA SER A 31 -6.06 24.89 -5.92
C SER A 31 -4.94 24.40 -4.99
N THR A 32 -4.28 25.32 -4.29
CA THR A 32 -3.16 25.00 -3.39
C THR A 32 -3.57 24.04 -2.27
N GLN A 33 -4.83 24.13 -1.82
CA GLN A 33 -5.41 23.21 -0.84
C GLN A 33 -5.53 21.79 -1.38
N PHE A 34 -6.07 21.61 -2.59
CA PHE A 34 -6.21 20.28 -3.19
C PHE A 34 -4.86 19.67 -3.57
N GLN A 35 -3.91 20.49 -4.03
CA GLN A 35 -2.53 20.03 -4.24
C GLN A 35 -1.92 19.49 -2.95
N SER A 36 -2.13 20.19 -1.83
CA SER A 36 -1.62 19.75 -0.53
C SER A 36 -2.25 18.41 -0.11
N GLN A 37 -3.55 18.23 -0.32
CA GLN A 37 -4.24 16.96 -0.05
C GLN A 37 -3.71 15.82 -0.94
N LEU A 38 -3.48 16.06 -2.23
CA LEU A 38 -2.91 15.03 -3.11
C LEU A 38 -1.47 14.66 -2.73
N ILE A 39 -0.66 15.64 -2.34
CA ILE A 39 0.71 15.41 -1.85
C ILE A 39 0.69 14.62 -0.53
N GLU A 40 -0.30 14.84 0.33
CA GLU A 40 -0.49 14.02 1.54
C GLU A 40 -0.84 12.56 1.22
N LEU A 41 -1.52 12.29 0.10
CA LEU A 41 -1.82 10.92 -0.33
C LEU A 41 -0.60 10.24 -0.97
N ASN A 42 0.10 10.98 -1.83
CA ASN A 42 1.26 10.54 -2.57
C ASN A 42 2.26 11.70 -2.63
N SER A 43 3.39 11.56 -1.93
CA SER A 43 4.39 12.64 -1.85
C SER A 43 5.10 12.93 -3.18
N THR A 44 5.01 12.00 -4.15
CA THR A 44 5.53 12.13 -5.52
C THR A 44 4.50 12.60 -6.53
N ALA A 45 3.29 12.99 -6.09
CA ALA A 45 2.22 13.42 -6.97
C ALA A 45 2.70 14.47 -8.00
N GLN A 46 2.46 14.20 -9.28
CA GLN A 46 2.90 15.03 -10.39
C GLN A 46 1.74 15.87 -10.92
N PHE A 47 2.01 17.14 -11.22
CA PHE A 47 1.01 18.08 -11.72
C PHE A 47 1.40 18.54 -13.12
N CYS A 48 0.64 18.09 -14.12
CA CYS A 48 0.83 18.41 -15.52
C CYS A 48 -0.21 19.45 -15.98
N THR A 49 0.22 20.40 -16.80
CA THR A 49 -0.67 21.35 -17.48
C THR A 49 -0.76 21.14 -18.99
N ASP A 50 0.13 20.32 -19.55
CA ASP A 50 0.18 19.99 -20.97
C ASP A 50 -0.02 18.48 -21.20
N ILE A 51 -0.83 18.15 -22.21
CA ILE A 51 -1.16 16.76 -22.56
C ILE A 51 0.08 15.99 -23.02
N ASN A 52 0.92 16.58 -23.87
CA ASN A 52 2.07 15.88 -24.44
C ASN A 52 3.15 15.62 -23.38
N GLN A 53 3.35 16.58 -22.47
CA GLN A 53 4.19 16.39 -21.30
C GLN A 53 3.67 15.26 -20.40
N CYS A 54 2.36 15.25 -20.11
CA CYS A 54 1.73 14.19 -19.32
C CYS A 54 1.91 12.80 -19.97
N ILE A 55 1.70 12.70 -21.29
CA ILE A 55 1.88 11.43 -22.03
C ILE A 55 3.34 10.98 -22.00
N THR A 56 4.28 11.89 -22.17
CA THR A 56 5.72 11.58 -22.12
C THR A 56 6.13 11.09 -20.73
N LEU A 57 5.58 11.71 -19.68
CA LEU A 57 5.76 11.30 -18.30
C LEU A 57 5.17 9.91 -18.04
N ILE A 58 3.91 9.67 -18.43
CA ILE A 58 3.25 8.36 -18.31
C ILE A 58 4.08 7.24 -18.96
N LYS A 59 4.67 7.52 -20.12
CA LYS A 59 5.49 6.56 -20.87
C LYS A 59 6.91 6.40 -20.32
N SER A 60 7.39 7.27 -19.44
CA SER A 60 8.72 7.15 -18.84
C SER A 60 8.74 6.15 -17.69
N PHE A 61 7.60 5.93 -17.03
CA PHE A 61 7.44 4.92 -15.99
C PHE A 61 7.48 3.51 -16.56
N LYS A 62 8.26 2.63 -15.93
CA LYS A 62 8.49 1.26 -16.39
C LYS A 62 7.72 0.21 -15.61
N ASP A 63 7.66 0.37 -14.29
CA ASP A 63 7.14 -0.65 -13.37
C ASP A 63 6.12 -0.08 -12.36
N GLU A 64 5.79 1.20 -12.48
CA GLU A 64 4.90 1.91 -11.55
C GLU A 64 3.50 2.04 -12.14
N GLN A 65 2.50 1.67 -11.35
CA GLN A 65 1.10 1.76 -11.69
C GLN A 65 0.65 3.23 -11.73
N ILE A 66 -0.25 3.63 -12.61
CA ILE A 66 -0.59 5.03 -12.80
C ILE A 66 -2.05 5.27 -12.47
N ILE A 67 -2.27 6.21 -11.55
CA ILE A 67 -3.55 6.83 -11.27
C ILE A 67 -3.54 8.21 -11.92
N LEU A 68 -4.40 8.41 -12.92
CA LEU A 68 -4.55 9.68 -13.59
C LEU A 68 -5.81 10.40 -13.09
N ILE A 69 -5.67 11.67 -12.74
CA ILE A 69 -6.77 12.58 -12.50
C ILE A 69 -6.75 13.61 -13.62
N VAL A 70 -7.85 13.76 -14.34
CA VAL A 70 -7.92 14.64 -15.52
C VAL A 70 -9.17 15.51 -15.49
N SER A 71 -9.07 16.74 -15.97
CA SER A 71 -10.27 17.55 -16.19
C SER A 71 -11.09 17.05 -17.38
N MET A 72 -12.42 17.20 -17.29
CA MET A 72 -13.35 16.73 -18.33
C MET A 72 -12.98 17.22 -19.75
N THR A 73 -12.51 18.45 -19.87
CA THR A 73 -12.14 19.06 -21.16
C THR A 73 -10.98 18.36 -21.85
N LEU A 74 -10.08 17.73 -21.08
CA LEU A 74 -8.89 17.04 -21.59
C LEU A 74 -9.08 15.52 -21.65
N ALA A 75 -10.06 14.99 -20.92
CA ALA A 75 -10.28 13.56 -20.73
C ALA A 75 -10.36 12.80 -22.07
N GLN A 76 -11.21 13.23 -23.00
CA GLN A 76 -11.37 12.54 -24.28
C GLN A 76 -10.07 12.52 -25.10
N THR A 77 -9.37 13.66 -25.16
CA THR A 77 -8.12 13.80 -25.92
C THR A 77 -7.01 12.92 -25.37
N ILE A 78 -6.79 12.92 -24.06
CA ILE A 78 -5.73 12.10 -23.47
C ILE A 78 -6.10 10.62 -23.50
N LEU A 79 -7.33 10.25 -23.15
CA LEU A 79 -7.74 8.85 -23.05
C LEU A 79 -7.68 8.13 -24.40
N SER A 80 -8.04 8.80 -25.49
CA SER A 80 -7.87 8.24 -26.84
C SER A 80 -6.44 7.76 -27.13
N GLN A 81 -5.43 8.36 -26.48
CA GLN A 81 -4.01 8.05 -26.68
C GLN A 81 -3.42 7.07 -25.66
N ILE A 82 -3.95 7.04 -24.42
CA ILE A 82 -3.33 6.28 -23.32
C ILE A 82 -4.21 5.18 -22.72
N HIS A 83 -5.49 5.05 -23.13
CA HIS A 83 -6.41 4.07 -22.52
C HIS A 83 -5.86 2.63 -22.58
N SER A 84 -5.15 2.28 -23.65
CA SER A 84 -4.53 0.96 -23.83
C SER A 84 -3.21 0.79 -23.08
N TYR A 85 -2.70 1.83 -22.40
CA TYR A 85 -1.43 1.76 -21.67
C TYR A 85 -1.54 0.81 -20.48
N PRO A 86 -0.72 -0.26 -20.40
CA PRO A 86 -0.91 -1.32 -19.40
C PRO A 86 -0.78 -0.85 -17.95
N LEU A 87 0.13 0.09 -17.68
CA LEU A 87 0.35 0.61 -16.33
C LEU A 87 -0.70 1.62 -15.89
N LEU A 88 -1.53 2.14 -16.81
CA LEU A 88 -2.66 2.98 -16.45
C LEU A 88 -3.76 2.10 -15.85
N ILE A 89 -3.97 2.23 -14.54
CA ILE A 89 -4.93 1.38 -13.79
C ILE A 89 -6.23 2.12 -13.54
N SER A 90 -6.15 3.42 -13.33
CA SER A 90 -7.29 4.18 -12.84
C SER A 90 -7.31 5.57 -13.43
N VAL A 91 -8.49 5.99 -13.89
CA VAL A 91 -8.72 7.36 -14.33
C VAL A 91 -9.87 7.96 -13.53
N PHE A 92 -9.59 9.10 -12.91
CA PHE A 92 -10.57 9.97 -12.27
C PHE A 92 -10.79 11.20 -13.13
N ILE A 93 -12.06 11.57 -13.33
CA ILE A 93 -12.39 12.81 -14.06
C ILE A 93 -12.95 13.83 -13.08
N PHE A 94 -12.33 15.01 -13.02
CA PHE A 94 -12.86 16.14 -12.27
C PHE A 94 -13.61 17.10 -13.19
N CYS A 95 -14.83 17.47 -12.80
CA CYS A 95 -15.68 18.37 -13.57
C CYS A 95 -16.65 19.14 -12.69
N SER A 96 -16.52 20.47 -12.65
CA SER A 96 -17.46 21.33 -11.90
C SER A 96 -18.88 21.34 -12.47
N ASN A 97 -19.04 21.09 -13.78
CA ASN A 97 -20.33 21.07 -14.48
C ASN A 97 -20.50 19.75 -15.24
N ILE A 98 -21.04 18.74 -14.56
CA ILE A 98 -21.23 17.42 -15.15
C ILE A 98 -22.36 17.49 -16.19
N ASN A 99 -22.00 17.26 -17.45
CA ASN A 99 -22.98 16.90 -18.48
C ASN A 99 -23.19 15.38 -18.43
N GLU A 100 -24.37 14.93 -17.98
CA GLU A 100 -24.69 13.51 -17.82
C GLU A 100 -24.53 12.72 -19.13
N GLN A 101 -24.79 13.34 -20.29
CA GLN A 101 -24.64 12.65 -21.58
C GLN A 101 -23.16 12.37 -21.91
N GLN A 102 -22.29 13.38 -21.74
CA GLN A 102 -20.83 13.21 -21.95
C GLN A 102 -20.22 12.22 -20.96
N LYS A 103 -20.72 12.21 -19.72
CA LYS A 103 -20.34 11.24 -18.70
C LYS A 103 -20.68 9.81 -19.14
N ILE A 104 -21.90 9.56 -19.62
CA ILE A 104 -22.31 8.23 -20.09
C ILE A 104 -21.47 7.79 -21.29
N GLU A 105 -21.23 8.69 -22.25
CA GLU A 105 -20.40 8.41 -23.44
C GLU A 105 -18.97 7.99 -23.04
N LEU A 106 -18.30 8.76 -22.19
CA LEU A 106 -16.94 8.46 -21.73
C LEU A 106 -16.86 7.16 -20.92
N MET A 107 -17.78 6.95 -19.97
CA MET A 107 -17.77 5.74 -19.13
C MET A 107 -18.05 4.47 -19.94
N ASN A 108 -18.85 4.55 -21.00
CA ASN A 108 -19.08 3.43 -21.91
C ASN A 108 -17.88 3.14 -22.80
N GLU A 109 -17.15 4.17 -23.22
CA GLU A 109 -15.99 4.03 -24.13
C GLU A 109 -14.74 3.54 -23.38
N TYR A 110 -14.50 4.02 -22.16
CA TYR A 110 -13.25 3.78 -21.42
C TYR A 110 -13.50 3.10 -20.07
N LYS A 111 -13.25 1.79 -20.01
CA LYS A 111 -13.46 0.95 -18.81
C LYS A 111 -12.58 1.30 -17.60
N LYS A 112 -11.43 1.93 -17.84
CA LYS A 112 -10.48 2.40 -16.82
C LYS A 112 -10.94 3.65 -16.09
N ILE A 113 -11.99 4.32 -16.59
CA ILE A 113 -12.61 5.43 -15.87
C ILE A 113 -13.33 4.84 -14.67
N ILE A 114 -12.86 5.24 -13.49
CA ILE A 114 -13.53 4.86 -12.25
C ILE A 114 -14.82 5.66 -12.13
N GLN A 115 -14.69 6.99 -12.07
CA GLN A 115 -15.83 7.85 -11.84
C GLN A 115 -15.50 9.32 -12.12
N ILE A 116 -16.57 10.11 -12.29
CA ILE A 116 -16.54 11.56 -12.52
C ILE A 116 -17.04 12.28 -11.28
N TYR A 117 -16.27 13.26 -10.80
CA TYR A 117 -16.54 13.99 -9.56
C TYR A 117 -16.67 15.49 -9.82
N SER A 118 -17.64 16.12 -9.18
CA SER A 118 -17.78 17.57 -9.09
C SER A 118 -17.27 18.14 -7.77
N ASP A 119 -17.03 17.27 -6.80
CA ASP A 119 -16.63 17.60 -5.44
C ASP A 119 -15.24 17.04 -5.14
N TYR A 120 -14.38 17.89 -4.59
CA TYR A 120 -13.00 17.51 -4.29
C TYR A 120 -12.89 16.52 -3.14
N ASP A 121 -13.73 16.61 -2.11
CA ASP A 121 -13.67 15.71 -0.95
C ASP A 121 -14.09 14.30 -1.34
N LEU A 122 -15.14 14.17 -2.16
CA LEU A 122 -15.56 12.87 -2.72
C LEU A 122 -14.49 12.26 -3.64
N LEU A 123 -13.81 13.10 -4.43
CA LEU A 123 -12.70 12.67 -5.28
C LEU A 123 -11.53 12.17 -4.43
N ILE A 124 -11.11 12.92 -3.40
CA ILE A 124 -10.04 12.51 -2.48
C ILE A 124 -10.38 11.20 -1.79
N LYS A 125 -11.60 11.06 -1.26
CA LYS A 125 -12.04 9.80 -0.62
C LYS A 125 -11.92 8.62 -1.57
N SER A 126 -12.30 8.81 -2.83
CA SER A 126 -12.25 7.75 -3.84
C SER A 126 -10.82 7.43 -4.29
N ILE A 127 -9.95 8.44 -4.40
CA ILE A 127 -8.52 8.23 -4.64
C ILE A 127 -7.89 7.46 -3.47
N GLN A 128 -8.21 7.83 -2.23
CA GLN A 128 -7.77 7.10 -1.03
C GLN A 128 -8.20 5.64 -1.07
N GLU A 129 -9.45 5.35 -1.46
CA GLU A 129 -9.93 3.99 -1.62
C GLU A 129 -9.12 3.21 -2.68
N ILE A 130 -8.83 3.80 -3.85
CA ILE A 130 -7.95 3.16 -4.84
C ILE A 130 -6.54 2.95 -4.32
N ILE A 131 -5.94 3.96 -3.68
CA ILE A 131 -4.59 3.83 -3.14
C ILE A 131 -4.55 2.71 -2.11
N ASN A 132 -5.54 2.63 -1.21
CA ASN A 132 -5.68 1.53 -0.26
C ASN A 132 -5.74 0.18 -0.97
N ILE A 133 -6.53 0.10 -2.04
CA ILE A 133 -6.65 -1.08 -2.87
C ILE A 133 -5.27 -1.44 -3.48
N LEU A 134 -4.60 -0.52 -4.18
CA LEU A 134 -3.28 -0.73 -4.82
C LEU A 134 -2.20 -1.12 -3.79
N GLU A 135 -2.20 -0.50 -2.62
CA GLU A 135 -1.23 -0.76 -1.56
C GLU A 135 -1.40 -2.15 -0.95
N GLN A 136 -2.65 -2.58 -0.73
CA GLN A 136 -2.94 -3.97 -0.37
C GLN A 136 -2.55 -4.92 -1.52
N GLN A 137 -2.72 -4.47 -2.76
CA GLN A 137 -2.65 -5.26 -3.99
C GLN A 137 -1.26 -5.57 -4.53
N VAL A 138 -0.18 -4.81 -4.24
CA VAL A 138 1.12 -5.05 -4.92
C VAL A 138 1.83 -6.33 -4.44
N LEU A 139 1.19 -7.47 -4.67
CA LEU A 139 1.57 -8.83 -4.32
C LEU A 139 2.12 -8.90 -2.92
N SER A 140 1.17 -8.93 -2.02
CA SER A 140 1.40 -9.00 -0.60
C SER A 140 1.91 -10.40 -0.16
N PHE A 141 2.29 -11.26 -1.12
CA PHE A 141 2.88 -12.59 -0.94
C PHE A 141 4.00 -12.89 -1.94
N TYR A 142 5.07 -13.53 -1.49
CA TYR A 142 5.99 -14.27 -2.36
C TYR A 142 5.35 -15.62 -2.72
N LEU A 143 5.37 -15.99 -4.02
CA LEU A 143 4.83 -17.24 -4.54
C LEU A 143 5.96 -18.26 -4.77
N PHE A 144 5.78 -19.50 -4.31
CA PHE A 144 6.79 -20.57 -4.43
C PHE A 144 6.20 -21.85 -5.02
N ASN A 145 6.90 -22.46 -5.99
CA ASN A 145 6.50 -23.73 -6.58
C ASN A 145 7.29 -24.88 -5.96
N GLN A 146 6.62 -25.82 -5.32
CA GLN A 146 7.26 -27.03 -4.80
C GLN A 146 8.00 -27.81 -5.88
N ASP A 147 7.42 -28.01 -7.05
CA ASP A 147 7.92 -28.99 -8.02
C ASP A 147 9.04 -28.46 -8.94
N LYS A 148 9.25 -27.13 -9.00
CA LYS A 148 10.25 -26.49 -9.89
C LYS A 148 11.37 -25.77 -9.16
N ASP A 149 11.22 -25.48 -7.86
CA ASP A 149 12.18 -24.66 -7.12
C ASP A 149 13.30 -25.48 -6.44
N TYR A 150 13.29 -26.82 -6.49
CA TYR A 150 14.39 -27.64 -5.97
C TYR A 150 15.74 -27.39 -6.68
N THR A 151 15.71 -26.87 -7.91
CA THR A 151 16.90 -26.48 -8.68
C THR A 151 17.14 -24.97 -8.72
N ASN A 152 16.24 -24.18 -8.12
CA ASN A 152 16.40 -22.73 -8.09
C ASN A 152 17.26 -22.34 -6.89
N ASP A 153 18.36 -21.66 -7.20
CA ASP A 153 19.29 -21.03 -6.27
C ASP A 153 18.57 -20.53 -4.99
N LEU A 154 18.83 -21.23 -3.87
CA LEU A 154 18.20 -20.97 -2.56
C LEU A 154 18.39 -19.52 -2.07
N SER A 155 19.33 -18.79 -2.67
CA SER A 155 19.54 -17.36 -2.44
C SER A 155 18.42 -16.46 -3.00
N LYS A 156 17.62 -16.93 -3.97
CA LYS A 156 16.67 -16.07 -4.73
C LYS A 156 15.21 -16.16 -4.27
N SER A 157 14.72 -17.32 -3.82
CA SER A 157 13.29 -17.50 -3.49
C SER A 157 13.06 -17.87 -2.02
N SER A 158 13.66 -18.95 -1.51
CA SER A 158 13.54 -19.39 -0.10
C SER A 158 14.10 -18.40 0.93
N ALA A 159 15.08 -17.57 0.54
CA ALA A 159 15.71 -16.58 1.42
C ALA A 159 14.71 -15.51 1.93
N SER A 160 13.64 -15.20 1.20
CA SER A 160 12.67 -14.17 1.62
C SER A 160 11.77 -14.63 2.78
N PHE A 161 11.47 -15.92 2.91
CA PHE A 161 10.73 -16.44 4.07
C PHE A 161 11.59 -16.40 5.34
N LEU A 162 12.85 -16.86 5.22
CA LEU A 162 13.83 -16.80 6.31
C LEU A 162 14.18 -15.36 6.68
N TRP A 163 14.18 -14.45 5.72
CA TRP A 163 14.44 -13.02 5.93
C TRP A 163 13.55 -12.44 7.02
N TYR A 164 12.24 -12.68 6.97
CA TYR A 164 11.33 -12.12 7.98
C TYR A 164 11.58 -12.73 9.36
N GLN A 165 11.73 -14.05 9.45
CA GLN A 165 12.03 -14.71 10.73
C GLN A 165 13.31 -14.15 11.37
N LEU A 166 14.38 -14.00 10.59
CA LEU A 166 15.64 -13.44 11.05
C LEU A 166 15.57 -11.94 11.31
N LEU A 167 14.73 -11.21 10.58
CA LEU A 167 14.63 -9.76 10.69
C LEU A 167 14.26 -9.34 12.11
N ILE A 168 13.25 -9.97 12.71
CA ILE A 168 12.82 -9.63 14.06
C ILE A 168 13.92 -9.95 15.07
N ASP A 169 14.59 -11.10 14.94
CA ASP A 169 15.68 -11.50 15.83
C ASP A 169 16.87 -10.53 15.74
N ILE A 170 17.20 -10.06 14.53
CA ILE A 170 18.23 -9.05 14.30
C ILE A 170 17.80 -7.71 14.92
N LEU A 171 16.57 -7.26 14.67
CA LEU A 171 16.06 -6.01 15.22
C LEU A 171 16.06 -6.03 16.75
N LYS A 172 15.77 -7.16 17.39
CA LYS A 172 15.83 -7.29 18.85
C LYS A 172 17.24 -7.21 19.44
N GLN A 173 18.28 -7.55 18.66
CA GLN A 173 19.67 -7.50 19.09
C GLN A 173 20.30 -6.10 18.96
N ILE A 174 19.74 -5.28 18.07
CA ILE A 174 20.19 -3.90 17.87
C ILE A 174 19.71 -3.04 19.05
N PRO A 175 20.60 -2.29 19.72
CA PRO A 175 20.22 -1.41 20.82
C PRO A 175 19.21 -0.36 20.38
N ILE A 176 18.12 -0.21 21.13
CA ILE A 176 17.14 0.85 20.90
C ILE A 176 17.78 2.18 21.26
N ASN A 177 17.87 3.09 20.29
CA ASN A 177 18.31 4.46 20.50
C ASN A 177 17.08 5.38 20.55
N GLU A 178 16.85 6.04 21.69
CA GLU A 178 15.74 6.98 21.87
C GLU A 178 15.75 8.13 20.84
N GLN A 179 16.92 8.48 20.31
CA GLN A 179 17.03 9.48 19.24
C GLN A 179 16.36 9.01 17.93
N ILE A 180 16.41 7.71 17.63
CA ILE A 180 15.77 7.13 16.43
C ILE A 180 14.24 7.20 16.55
N ASN A 181 13.70 6.99 17.76
CA ASN A 181 12.27 7.14 17.98
C ASN A 181 11.81 8.58 17.67
N ASN A 182 12.60 9.59 18.03
CA ASN A 182 12.33 10.97 17.63
C ASN A 182 12.39 11.16 16.10
N GLN A 183 13.31 10.47 15.41
CA GLN A 183 13.42 10.50 13.95
C GLN A 183 12.23 9.84 13.23
N ILE A 184 11.56 8.83 13.82
CA ILE A 184 10.31 8.29 13.25
C ILE A 184 9.31 9.43 13.12
N PHE A 185 9.14 10.22 14.19
CA PHE A 185 8.18 11.32 14.20
C PHE A 185 8.58 12.42 13.22
N GLU A 186 9.87 12.80 13.15
CA GLU A 186 10.34 13.81 12.19
C GLU A 186 10.18 13.35 10.73
N THR A 187 10.55 12.11 10.43
CA THR A 187 10.41 11.53 9.08
C THR A 187 8.93 11.44 8.69
N CYS A 188 8.08 10.96 9.59
CA CYS A 188 6.64 10.99 9.36
C CYS A 188 6.17 12.44 9.13
N ASN A 189 6.67 13.42 9.89
CA ASN A 189 6.13 14.79 9.89
C ASN A 189 6.46 15.53 8.59
N ASN A 190 7.62 15.21 8.02
CA ASN A 190 8.01 15.69 6.70
C ASN A 190 7.12 15.10 5.59
N LEU A 191 6.64 13.86 5.75
CA LEU A 191 5.85 13.16 4.74
C LEU A 191 4.34 13.39 4.87
N TYR A 192 3.81 13.48 6.08
CA TYR A 192 2.38 13.49 6.39
C TYR A 192 2.07 14.57 7.44
N LYS A 193 2.08 15.84 7.03
CA LYS A 193 2.13 17.06 7.86
C LYS A 193 1.10 17.20 9.00
N ASN A 194 0.04 16.39 9.07
CA ASN A 194 -1.14 16.70 9.89
C ASN A 194 -1.55 15.68 10.99
N ASN A 195 -0.88 14.54 11.19
CA ASN A 195 -1.37 13.51 12.15
C ASN A 195 -0.36 12.99 13.20
N ILE A 196 0.83 13.59 13.31
CA ILE A 196 1.96 12.94 13.99
C ILE A 196 2.19 13.44 15.41
N ASN A 197 1.87 14.70 15.69
CA ASN A 197 1.88 15.20 17.07
C ASN A 197 0.92 14.40 17.96
N GLN A 198 -0.18 13.92 17.37
CA GLN A 198 -1.13 13.04 18.03
C GLN A 198 -0.55 11.63 18.20
N PHE A 199 0.06 11.07 17.16
CA PHE A 199 0.74 9.78 17.24
C PHE A 199 1.85 9.72 18.31
N LYS A 200 2.68 10.77 18.42
CA LYS A 200 3.74 10.85 19.45
C LYS A 200 3.19 10.83 20.87
N LYS A 201 2.02 11.43 21.09
CA LYS A 201 1.34 11.43 22.39
C LYS A 201 0.64 10.10 22.68
N ASP A 202 0.08 9.48 21.65
CA ASP A 202 -0.71 8.26 21.77
C ASP A 202 0.15 6.98 21.77
N TYR A 203 1.44 7.08 21.40
CA TYR A 203 2.32 5.92 21.31
C TYR A 203 2.65 5.32 22.68
N ILE A 204 2.05 4.17 22.94
CA ILE A 204 2.32 3.30 24.07
C ILE A 204 2.49 1.89 23.51
N LYS A 205 3.54 1.17 23.93
CA LYS A 205 3.91 -0.15 23.36
C LYS A 205 2.77 -1.17 23.42
N GLU A 206 1.94 -1.13 24.46
CA GLU A 206 0.78 -2.02 24.63
C GLU A 206 -0.33 -1.77 23.60
N LYS A 207 -0.35 -0.58 22.97
CA LYS A 207 -1.35 -0.18 21.97
C LYS A 207 -0.82 -0.29 20.53
N SER A 208 0.32 -0.94 20.31
CA SER A 208 0.94 -1.04 18.98
C SER A 208 0.00 -1.65 17.92
N ILE A 209 -0.79 -2.66 18.29
CA ILE A 209 -1.83 -3.26 17.42
C ILE A 209 -2.93 -2.26 17.06
N GLU A 210 -3.48 -1.55 18.06
CA GLU A 210 -4.51 -0.51 17.86
C GLU A 210 -3.98 0.58 16.92
N LEU A 211 -2.78 1.10 17.20
CA LEU A 211 -2.14 2.14 16.42
C LEU A 211 -1.85 1.70 14.98
N PHE A 212 -1.43 0.46 14.76
CA PHE A 212 -1.24 -0.09 13.42
C PHE A 212 -2.57 -0.16 12.63
N ASN A 213 -3.66 -0.54 13.29
CA ASN A 213 -4.97 -0.64 12.64
C ASN A 213 -5.61 0.73 12.39
N GLU A 214 -5.52 1.66 13.35
CA GLU A 214 -6.16 2.97 13.30
C GLU A 214 -5.41 3.99 12.45
N LYS A 215 -4.07 3.96 12.45
CA LYS A 215 -3.26 4.98 11.78
C LYS A 215 -2.81 4.48 10.41
N TYR A 216 -3.54 4.91 9.37
CA TYR A 216 -3.27 4.54 7.98
C TYR A 216 -1.80 4.71 7.57
N PHE A 217 -1.19 5.87 7.87
CA PHE A 217 0.19 6.16 7.47
C PHE A 217 1.22 5.19 8.08
N ILE A 218 0.99 4.70 9.31
CA ILE A 218 1.89 3.74 9.97
C ILE A 218 1.84 2.41 9.23
N ARG A 219 0.62 1.90 9.03
CA ARG A 219 0.40 0.66 8.29
C ARG A 219 1.00 0.74 6.89
N LYS A 220 0.77 1.86 6.18
CA LYS A 220 1.33 2.13 4.85
C LYS A 220 2.86 2.08 4.86
N LEU A 221 3.50 2.95 5.63
CA LEU A 221 4.96 3.08 5.65
C LEU A 221 5.65 1.79 6.10
N LEU A 222 5.12 1.15 7.14
CA LEU A 222 5.71 -0.07 7.67
C LEU A 222 5.64 -1.23 6.66
N ASN A 223 4.45 -1.48 6.09
CA ASN A 223 4.30 -2.56 5.10
C ASN A 223 5.03 -2.24 3.80
N GLN A 224 5.13 -0.98 3.39
CA GLN A 224 5.95 -0.56 2.26
C GLN A 224 7.44 -0.84 2.53
N ALA A 225 7.95 -0.49 3.70
CA ALA A 225 9.34 -0.73 4.09
C ALA A 225 9.68 -2.22 4.08
N LEU A 226 8.80 -3.05 4.64
CA LEU A 226 8.96 -4.51 4.67
C LEU A 226 8.88 -5.14 3.28
N ARG A 227 7.97 -4.67 2.42
CA ARG A 227 7.81 -5.15 1.03
C ARG A 227 9.02 -4.81 0.17
N THR A 228 9.51 -3.58 0.28
CA THR A 228 10.63 -3.06 -0.52
C THR A 228 11.99 -3.39 0.09
N LYS A 229 12.01 -4.05 1.26
CA LYS A 229 13.22 -4.31 2.06
C LYS A 229 14.03 -3.02 2.30
N ASN A 230 13.36 -1.89 2.48
CA ASN A 230 14.02 -0.62 2.75
C ASN A 230 14.61 -0.66 4.18
N ILE A 231 15.88 -1.04 4.28
CA ILE A 231 16.57 -1.25 5.56
C ILE A 231 16.57 0.03 6.40
N GLN A 232 16.71 1.20 5.79
CA GLN A 232 16.71 2.48 6.50
C GLN A 232 15.35 2.73 7.17
N LEU A 233 14.24 2.54 6.44
CA LEU A 233 12.90 2.65 7.02
C LEU A 233 12.62 1.55 8.04
N ILE A 234 13.03 0.31 7.80
CA ILE A 234 12.85 -0.78 8.76
C ILE A 234 13.59 -0.48 10.07
N TYR A 235 14.83 0.02 9.98
CA TYR A 235 15.61 0.44 11.14
C TYR A 235 14.96 1.64 11.85
N LEU A 236 14.45 2.60 11.09
CA LEU A 236 13.71 3.74 11.64
C LEU A 236 12.50 3.25 12.45
N PHE A 237 11.70 2.33 11.91
CA PHE A 237 10.54 1.75 12.57
C PHE A 237 10.85 0.62 13.56
N GLN A 238 12.13 0.35 13.87
CA GLN A 238 12.57 -0.81 14.67
C GLN A 238 11.76 -0.99 15.96
N SER A 239 11.69 0.05 16.81
CA SER A 239 10.99 -0.03 18.10
C SER A 239 9.52 -0.38 17.93
N PHE A 240 8.85 0.25 16.95
CA PHE A 240 7.45 -0.02 16.65
C PHE A 240 7.24 -1.45 16.12
N ILE A 241 8.14 -1.95 15.28
CA ILE A 241 8.10 -3.31 14.74
C ILE A 241 8.21 -4.34 15.86
N ILE A 242 9.15 -4.13 16.79
CA ILE A 242 9.36 -5.03 17.93
C ILE A 242 8.13 -5.00 18.85
N ASP A 243 7.64 -3.81 19.20
CA ASP A 243 6.47 -3.65 20.06
C ASP A 243 5.21 -4.27 19.42
N LEU A 244 5.01 -4.09 18.12
CA LEU A 244 3.92 -4.70 17.37
C LEU A 244 4.04 -6.23 17.35
N TYR A 245 5.23 -6.74 17.07
CA TYR A 245 5.50 -8.18 17.06
C TYR A 245 5.22 -8.81 18.43
N ASP A 246 5.72 -8.21 19.51
CA ASP A 246 5.57 -8.75 20.86
C ASP A 246 4.10 -8.74 21.30
N GLN A 247 3.33 -7.69 20.98
CA GLN A 247 1.88 -7.69 21.23
C GLN A 247 1.14 -8.77 20.43
N ILE A 248 1.52 -9.03 19.18
CA ILE A 248 0.94 -10.14 18.39
C ILE A 248 1.25 -11.49 19.05
N GLN A 249 2.48 -11.70 19.54
CA GLN A 249 2.82 -12.95 20.22
C GLN A 249 2.04 -13.12 21.53
N LEU A 250 1.82 -12.05 22.29
CA LEU A 250 0.98 -12.07 23.48
C LEU A 250 -0.48 -12.41 23.13
N GLU A 251 -1.03 -11.81 22.08
CA GLU A 251 -2.39 -12.12 21.62
C GLU A 251 -2.51 -13.60 21.22
N LYS A 252 -1.51 -14.14 20.53
CA LYS A 252 -1.46 -15.56 20.15
C LYS A 252 -1.47 -16.51 21.34
N GLN A 253 -0.89 -16.13 22.48
CA GLN A 253 -0.93 -16.96 23.69
C GLN A 253 -2.36 -17.26 24.14
N THR A 254 -3.30 -16.33 23.91
CA THR A 254 -4.72 -16.53 24.24
C THR A 254 -5.38 -17.65 23.42
N TYR A 255 -4.77 -18.05 22.30
CA TYR A 255 -5.30 -19.05 21.38
C TYR A 255 -4.51 -20.37 21.39
N GLN A 256 -3.48 -20.53 22.24
CA GLN A 256 -2.57 -21.70 22.26
C GLN A 256 -3.27 -23.05 22.42
N ASN A 257 -4.47 -23.08 23.01
CA ASN A 257 -5.25 -24.31 23.21
C ASN A 257 -5.97 -24.78 21.92
N LYS A 258 -5.86 -24.06 20.80
CA LYS A 258 -6.46 -24.42 19.52
C LYS A 258 -5.37 -24.82 18.53
N GLU A 259 -5.41 -26.06 18.05
CA GLU A 259 -4.48 -26.55 17.01
C GLU A 259 -4.69 -25.84 15.67
N ILE A 260 -5.91 -25.41 15.36
CA ILE A 260 -6.26 -24.76 14.10
C ILE A 260 -7.14 -23.54 14.37
N LEU A 261 -6.68 -22.37 13.91
CA LEU A 261 -7.48 -21.14 13.88
C LEU A 261 -8.03 -20.91 12.49
N LYS A 262 -9.34 -20.66 12.42
CA LYS A 262 -10.01 -20.27 11.19
C LYS A 262 -10.19 -18.76 11.19
N LEU A 263 -9.48 -18.09 10.28
CA LEU A 263 -9.48 -16.63 10.14
C LEU A 263 -9.84 -16.26 8.70
N TYR A 264 -10.39 -15.06 8.54
CA TYR A 264 -10.84 -14.52 7.27
C TYR A 264 -10.10 -13.22 6.99
N TYR A 265 -9.48 -13.15 5.82
CA TYR A 265 -8.85 -11.95 5.29
C TYR A 265 -9.58 -11.54 4.02
N GLY A 266 -10.07 -10.30 4.00
CA GLY A 266 -10.76 -9.75 2.84
C GLY A 266 -9.86 -8.75 2.12
N GLN A 267 -9.80 -8.82 0.79
CA GLN A 267 -9.01 -7.90 -0.03
C GLN A 267 -9.65 -7.74 -1.41
N LYS A 268 -9.67 -6.51 -1.95
CA LYS A 268 -10.05 -6.28 -3.35
C LYS A 268 -8.85 -6.46 -4.28
N LEU A 269 -9.01 -7.14 -5.41
CA LEU A 269 -7.95 -7.39 -6.39
C LEU A 269 -8.30 -6.80 -7.76
N LEU A 270 -7.26 -6.47 -8.51
CA LEU A 270 -7.39 -6.19 -9.94
C LEU A 270 -7.58 -7.52 -10.68
N ASN A 271 -8.35 -7.51 -11.76
CA ASN A 271 -8.56 -8.70 -12.59
C ASN A 271 -7.25 -9.34 -13.06
N ILE A 272 -6.27 -8.51 -13.47
CA ILE A 272 -4.95 -8.97 -13.90
C ILE A 272 -4.25 -9.76 -12.80
N GLN A 273 -4.36 -9.32 -11.54
CA GLN A 273 -3.71 -9.97 -10.40
C GLN A 273 -4.41 -11.25 -10.00
N LEU A 274 -5.73 -11.25 -10.05
CA LEU A 274 -6.52 -12.47 -9.90
C LEU A 274 -6.11 -13.50 -10.95
N ASP A 275 -6.01 -13.08 -12.21
CA ASP A 275 -5.58 -13.98 -13.29
C ASP A 275 -4.16 -14.50 -13.07
N GLU A 276 -3.26 -13.68 -12.52
CA GLU A 276 -1.96 -14.15 -12.05
C GLU A 276 -2.10 -15.19 -10.92
N LEU A 277 -2.90 -14.95 -9.89
CA LEU A 277 -3.08 -15.92 -8.79
C LEU A 277 -3.69 -17.24 -9.28
N LYS A 278 -4.65 -17.19 -10.20
CA LYS A 278 -5.22 -18.39 -10.86
C LYS A 278 -4.18 -19.22 -11.59
N LYS A 279 -3.14 -18.60 -12.16
CA LYS A 279 -2.02 -19.32 -12.80
C LYS A 279 -1.12 -20.05 -11.79
N HIS A 280 -1.17 -19.65 -10.52
CA HIS A 280 -0.29 -20.16 -9.45
C HIS A 280 -1.05 -21.00 -8.40
N ILE A 281 -2.17 -21.63 -8.79
CA ILE A 281 -2.88 -22.57 -7.91
C ILE A 281 -1.93 -23.72 -7.51
N GLY A 282 -1.87 -24.01 -6.21
CA GLY A 282 -0.97 -25.03 -5.63
C GLY A 282 0.40 -24.49 -5.19
N TYR A 283 0.70 -23.21 -5.42
CA TYR A 283 1.93 -22.58 -4.93
C TYR A 283 1.78 -22.16 -3.46
N TYR A 284 2.90 -22.06 -2.75
CA TYR A 284 2.93 -21.46 -1.42
C TYR A 284 2.96 -19.94 -1.47
N MET A 285 2.30 -19.31 -0.50
CA MET A 285 2.27 -17.86 -0.31
C MET A 285 2.97 -17.49 1.00
N SER A 286 3.98 -16.61 0.95
CA SER A 286 4.56 -16.01 2.16
C SER A 286 4.29 -14.52 2.17
N PRO A 287 3.56 -13.97 3.15
CA PRO A 287 3.28 -12.55 3.15
C PRO A 287 4.54 -11.73 3.44
N ASN A 288 4.55 -10.50 2.91
CA ASN A 288 5.70 -9.60 2.94
C ASN A 288 5.50 -8.37 3.83
N GLY A 289 4.66 -8.50 4.86
CA GLY A 289 4.33 -7.45 5.82
C GLY A 289 3.30 -7.90 6.86
N PHE A 290 2.90 -6.98 7.74
CA PHE A 290 1.86 -7.18 8.73
C PHE A 290 0.47 -7.17 8.10
N ARG A 291 -0.40 -8.07 8.56
CA ARG A 291 -1.77 -8.21 8.06
C ARG A 291 -2.77 -8.34 9.19
N SER A 292 -3.95 -7.79 8.97
CA SER A 292 -5.07 -7.92 9.90
C SER A 292 -6.08 -8.93 9.34
N ALA A 293 -6.48 -9.92 10.15
CA ALA A 293 -7.54 -10.89 9.82
C ALA A 293 -8.57 -10.99 10.95
N SER A 294 -9.78 -11.48 10.64
CA SER A 294 -10.86 -11.61 11.62
C SER A 294 -11.43 -13.02 11.70
N PHE A 295 -11.95 -13.41 12.85
CA PHE A 295 -12.77 -14.62 13.00
C PHE A 295 -14.14 -14.46 12.32
N ASN A 296 -14.62 -13.23 12.15
CA ASN A 296 -15.92 -12.96 11.55
C ASN A 296 -15.77 -12.72 10.05
N LYS A 297 -16.22 -13.70 9.26
CA LYS A 297 -16.26 -13.62 7.80
C LYS A 297 -16.94 -12.33 7.32
N ASN A 298 -18.11 -11.99 7.85
CA ASN A 298 -18.88 -10.83 7.39
C ASN A 298 -18.13 -9.51 7.65
N LYS A 299 -17.43 -9.40 8.79
CA LYS A 299 -16.57 -8.25 9.10
C LYS A 299 -15.43 -8.12 8.08
N SER A 300 -14.77 -9.22 7.73
CA SER A 300 -13.72 -9.22 6.69
C SER A 300 -14.27 -8.89 5.31
N ILE A 301 -15.51 -9.30 5.00
CA ILE A 301 -16.19 -8.94 3.75
C ILE A 301 -16.47 -7.44 3.70
N GLU A 302 -17.02 -6.88 4.78
CA GLU A 302 -17.33 -5.44 4.88
C GLU A 302 -16.09 -4.59 4.72
N LEU A 303 -14.97 -4.99 5.32
CA LEU A 303 -13.68 -4.30 5.19
C LEU A 303 -13.08 -4.39 3.78
N ALA A 304 -13.40 -5.44 3.02
CA ALA A 304 -12.95 -5.59 1.63
C ALA A 304 -13.85 -4.85 0.62
N LYS A 305 -15.09 -4.51 1.02
CA LYS A 305 -16.03 -3.79 0.17
C LYS A 305 -15.62 -2.32 0.08
N SER A 306 -15.15 -1.91 -1.10
CA SER A 306 -15.01 -0.50 -1.47
C SER A 306 -16.27 0.01 -2.15
N GLU A 307 -16.58 1.31 -2.04
CA GLU A 307 -17.68 1.95 -2.77
C GLU A 307 -17.38 2.07 -4.27
N ILE A 308 -16.12 1.90 -4.67
CA ILE A 308 -15.66 1.95 -6.06
C ILE A 308 -16.20 0.77 -6.88
N LEU A 309 -17.13 1.07 -7.79
CA LEU A 309 -17.71 0.16 -8.76
C LEU A 309 -17.02 0.36 -10.12
N SER A 310 -16.03 -0.46 -10.42
CA SER A 310 -15.47 -0.58 -11.77
C SER A 310 -15.31 -2.06 -12.12
N ASP A 311 -15.67 -2.42 -13.35
CA ASP A 311 -15.57 -3.78 -13.89
C ASP A 311 -14.13 -4.32 -13.91
N GLU A 312 -13.14 -3.43 -13.74
CA GLU A 312 -11.71 -3.78 -13.68
C GLU A 312 -11.27 -4.35 -12.33
N TYR A 313 -12.12 -4.21 -11.31
CA TYR A 313 -11.87 -4.72 -9.97
C TYR A 313 -12.87 -5.80 -9.61
N GLN A 314 -12.37 -6.97 -9.28
CA GLN A 314 -13.18 -8.01 -8.67
C GLN A 314 -12.94 -8.01 -7.16
N LEU A 315 -14.05 -8.01 -6.43
CA LEU A 315 -14.01 -8.22 -5.01
C LEU A 315 -13.83 -9.71 -4.78
N GLU A 316 -12.67 -10.08 -4.28
CA GLU A 316 -12.32 -11.48 -4.09
C GLU A 316 -12.04 -11.80 -2.63
N TYR A 317 -12.40 -13.03 -2.26
CA TYR A 317 -12.28 -13.51 -0.91
C TYR A 317 -11.15 -14.52 -0.87
N PHE A 318 -10.06 -14.15 -0.20
CA PHE A 318 -9.03 -15.13 0.11
C PHE A 318 -9.51 -16.02 1.27
N TYR A 319 -9.56 -17.31 0.96
CA TYR A 319 -9.79 -18.38 1.91
C TYR A 319 -8.43 -18.86 2.39
N ASP A 320 -8.10 -18.65 3.67
CA ASP A 320 -6.90 -19.23 4.25
C ASP A 320 -7.29 -20.40 5.15
N HIS A 321 -7.07 -21.62 4.66
CA HIS A 321 -7.10 -22.82 5.49
C HIS A 321 -5.67 -23.06 5.93
N LEU A 322 -5.44 -23.05 7.24
CA LEU A 322 -4.16 -23.35 7.91
C LEU A 322 -3.21 -22.15 7.98
N ILE A 323 -3.60 -21.17 8.79
CA ILE A 323 -2.58 -20.41 9.51
C ILE A 323 -2.00 -21.37 10.53
N ASN A 324 -0.97 -22.09 10.12
CA ASN A 324 -0.06 -22.71 11.03
C ASN A 324 0.40 -21.58 11.98
N ILE A 325 0.32 -21.83 13.28
CA ILE A 325 0.43 -20.87 14.39
C ILE A 325 1.75 -20.04 14.32
N PHE A 326 2.67 -20.44 13.44
CA PHE A 326 3.96 -19.85 13.13
C PHE A 326 3.96 -18.57 12.27
N HIS A 327 2.85 -18.06 11.73
CA HIS A 327 2.94 -16.83 10.92
C HIS A 327 3.15 -15.56 11.79
N PRO A 328 4.33 -14.93 11.86
CA PRO A 328 4.65 -13.99 12.93
C PRO A 328 3.98 -12.60 12.82
N TYR A 329 3.38 -12.30 11.67
CA TYR A 329 2.91 -10.94 11.32
C TYR A 329 1.39 -10.84 11.15
N LEU A 330 0.63 -11.81 11.65
CA LEU A 330 -0.81 -11.79 11.59
C LEU A 330 -1.40 -11.17 12.86
N ILE A 331 -2.13 -10.08 12.70
CA ILE A 331 -2.91 -9.38 13.71
C ILE A 331 -4.35 -9.89 13.62
N VAL A 332 -4.95 -10.25 14.75
CA VAL A 332 -6.32 -10.76 14.82
C VAL A 332 -7.23 -9.72 15.50
N TYR A 333 -8.47 -9.55 15.01
CA TYR A 333 -9.42 -8.56 15.55
C TYR A 333 -10.91 -8.87 15.27
#